data_AF-H8H3N3-F1
#
_entry.id   AF-H8H3N3-F1
#
_cell.length_a   1.000
_cell.length_b   1.000
_cell.length_c   1.000
_cell.angle_alpha   90.00
_cell.angle_beta   90.00
_cell.angle_gamma   90.00
#
_symmetry.space_group_name_H-M   'P 1'
#
loop_
_entity.id
_entity.type
_entity.pdbx_description
1 polymer ?
#
loop_
_entity_poly.entity_id
_entity_poly.type
_entity_poly.pdbx_seq_one_letter_code
_entity_poly.pdbx_strand_id
1 'polypeptide(L)'
;MEATHQLKQLQSVCVVVRQSICTAHQSQFMAFDQLLHSLSISKTGSEAVVAIDSLNEMFNQYGGDEYIVARAYLNQLRSDFIEDD
;
A
#
# COMPACT_ATOMS: atom_id res chain seq x y z
N MET A 1 2.37 -13.04 18.74
CA MET A 1 1.07 -13.11 18.01
C MET A 1 0.89 -11.91 17.07
N GLU A 2 1.79 -10.92 17.07
CA GLU A 2 1.71 -9.71 16.23
C GLU A 2 1.90 -9.90 14.72
N ALA A 3 2.82 -10.76 14.26
CA ALA A 3 3.09 -10.92 12.82
C ALA A 3 1.85 -11.36 12.00
N THR A 4 0.94 -12.12 12.61
CA THR A 4 -0.31 -12.55 11.97
C THR A 4 -1.35 -11.43 11.89
N HIS A 5 -1.28 -10.46 12.80
CA HIS A 5 -2.13 -9.27 12.81
C HIS A 5 -1.68 -8.27 11.73
N GLN A 6 -0.38 -8.01 11.62
CA GLN A 6 0.21 -7.16 10.58
C GLN A 6 -0.09 -7.69 9.17
N LEU A 7 0.02 -9.01 8.94
CA LEU A 7 -0.32 -9.63 7.65
C LEU A 7 -1.82 -9.51 7.30
N LYS A 8 -2.72 -9.62 8.27
CA LYS A 8 -4.16 -9.42 8.06
C LYS A 8 -4.51 -7.96 7.76
N GLN A 9 -3.87 -7.01 8.43
CA GLN A 9 -4.02 -5.59 8.12
C GLN A 9 -3.51 -5.28 6.71
N LEU A 10 -2.36 -5.83 6.32
CA LEU A 10 -1.77 -5.65 5.00
C LEU A 10 -2.71 -6.11 3.87
N GLN A 11 -3.37 -7.28 4.01
CA GLN A 11 -4.39 -7.71 3.05
C GLN A 11 -5.58 -6.74 2.97
N SER A 12 -6.06 -6.24 4.11
CA SER A 12 -7.19 -5.31 4.16
C SER A 12 -6.84 -3.95 3.53
N VAL A 13 -5.64 -3.44 3.79
CA VAL A 13 -5.12 -2.21 3.16
C VAL A 13 -5.01 -2.40 1.64
N CYS A 14 -4.46 -3.51 1.16
CA CYS A 14 -4.35 -3.76 -0.28
C CYS A 14 -5.71 -3.76 -0.99
N VAL A 15 -6.77 -4.26 -0.36
CA VAL A 15 -8.13 -4.23 -0.92
C VAL A 15 -8.65 -2.80 -1.05
N VAL A 16 -8.53 -1.98 0.01
CA VAL A 16 -8.98 -0.58 0.01
C VAL A 16 -8.24 0.24 -1.04
N VAL A 17 -6.92 0.04 -1.13
CA VAL A 17 -6.08 0.77 -2.08
C VAL A 17 -6.44 0.36 -3.51
N ARG A 18 -6.58 -0.94 -3.81
CA ARG A 18 -7.00 -1.45 -5.13
C ARG A 18 -8.35 -0.87 -5.56
N GLN A 19 -9.30 -0.80 -4.64
CA GLN A 19 -10.63 -0.26 -4.93
C GLN A 19 -10.57 1.23 -5.26
N SER A 20 -9.74 1.99 -4.55
CA SER A 20 -9.51 3.42 -4.82
C SER A 20 -8.88 3.64 -6.21
N ILE A 21 -7.90 2.82 -6.59
CA ILE A 21 -7.24 2.88 -7.91
C ILE A 21 -8.23 2.52 -9.04
N CYS A 22 -9.05 1.47 -8.87
CA CYS A 22 -10.09 1.10 -9.83
C CYS A 22 -11.04 2.26 -10.13
N THR A 23 -11.37 3.08 -9.12
CA THR A 23 -12.32 4.17 -9.25
C THR A 23 -11.70 5.43 -9.88
N ALA A 24 -10.43 5.72 -9.57
CA ALA A 24 -9.78 6.97 -9.97
C ALA A 24 -9.05 6.90 -11.33
N HIS A 25 -8.33 5.82 -11.65
CA HIS A 25 -7.47 5.79 -12.86
C HIS A 25 -7.33 4.41 -13.52
N GLN A 26 -8.08 4.18 -14.62
CA GLN A 26 -7.98 2.96 -15.42
C GLN A 26 -6.65 2.81 -16.18
N SER A 27 -6.03 3.91 -16.63
CA SER A 27 -4.84 3.89 -17.48
C SER A 27 -3.55 3.51 -16.73
N GLN A 28 -3.47 3.79 -15.43
CA GLN A 28 -2.32 3.47 -14.57
C GLN A 28 -2.59 2.26 -13.65
N PHE A 29 -3.79 1.66 -13.73
CA PHE A 29 -4.23 0.57 -12.86
C PHE A 29 -3.22 -0.58 -12.79
N MET A 30 -2.62 -0.96 -13.92
CA MET A 30 -1.66 -2.07 -13.96
C MET A 30 -0.38 -1.80 -13.16
N ALA A 31 0.13 -0.56 -13.20
CA ALA A 31 1.34 -0.20 -12.46
C ALA A 31 1.06 -0.15 -10.94
N PHE A 32 -0.08 0.40 -10.54
CA PHE A 32 -0.51 0.38 -9.14
C PHE A 32 -0.82 -1.05 -8.64
N ASP A 33 -1.45 -1.90 -9.46
CA ASP A 33 -1.77 -3.28 -9.08
C ASP A 33 -0.51 -4.14 -8.93
N GLN A 34 0.52 -3.90 -9.75
CA GLN A 34 1.82 -4.55 -9.58
C GLN A 34 2.47 -4.20 -8.24
N LEU A 35 2.49 -2.93 -7.86
CA LEU A 35 3.06 -2.51 -6.57
C LEU A 35 2.24 -3.03 -5.39
N LEU A 36 0.91 -3.07 -5.50
CA LEU A 36 0.05 -3.69 -4.50
C LEU A 36 0.28 -5.20 -4.39
N HIS A 37 0.53 -5.87 -5.50
CA HIS A 37 0.86 -7.29 -5.50
C HIS A 37 2.21 -7.52 -4.81
N SER A 38 3.23 -6.72 -5.11
CA SER A 38 4.52 -6.73 -4.40
C SER A 38 4.38 -6.52 -2.91
N LEU A 39 3.55 -5.55 -2.48
CA LEU A 39 3.23 -5.36 -1.06
C LEU A 39 2.59 -6.63 -0.47
N SER A 40 1.62 -7.23 -1.16
CA SER A 40 0.89 -8.43 -0.68
C SER A 40 1.74 -9.69 -0.49
N ILE A 41 2.86 -9.79 -1.21
CA ILE A 41 3.78 -10.94 -1.15
C ILE A 41 5.06 -10.66 -0.35
N SER A 42 5.20 -9.45 0.20
CA SER A 42 6.37 -9.03 0.97
C SER A 42 6.56 -9.93 2.20
N LYS A 43 7.80 -10.38 2.42
CA LYS A 43 8.14 -11.31 3.51
C LYS A 43 8.81 -10.62 4.68
N THR A 44 9.28 -9.40 4.47
CA THR A 44 9.97 -8.57 5.47
C THR A 44 9.34 -7.18 5.54
N GLY A 45 9.47 -6.52 6.70
CA GLY A 45 9.01 -5.14 6.86
C GLY A 45 9.69 -4.18 5.89
N SER A 46 10.99 -4.36 5.63
CA SER A 46 11.74 -3.53 4.68
C SER A 46 11.22 -3.64 3.24
N GLU A 47 10.87 -4.84 2.76
CA GLU A 47 10.24 -5.03 1.45
C GLU A 47 8.87 -4.34 1.38
N ALA A 48 8.07 -4.46 2.45
CA ALA A 48 6.76 -3.82 2.52
C ALA A 48 6.88 -2.28 2.51
N VAL A 49 7.83 -1.71 3.27
CA VAL A 49 8.09 -0.26 3.30
C VAL A 49 8.49 0.26 1.92
N VAL A 50 9.36 -0.44 1.19
CA VAL A 50 9.75 -0.05 -0.18
C VAL A 50 8.55 -0.05 -1.13
N ALA A 51 7.68 -1.06 -1.05
CA ALA A 51 6.46 -1.13 -1.86
C ALA A 51 5.46 -0.02 -1.49
N ILE A 52 5.33 0.31 -0.20
CA ILE A 52 4.49 1.42 0.28
C ILE A 52 5.02 2.77 -0.22
N ASP A 53 6.33 3.02 -0.12
CA ASP A 53 6.93 4.28 -0.58
C ASP A 53 6.76 4.45 -2.10
N SER A 54 6.90 3.37 -2.87
CA SER A 54 6.64 3.36 -4.31
C SER A 54 5.17 3.65 -4.67
N LEU A 55 4.22 3.09 -3.91
CA LEU A 55 2.79 3.39 -4.05
C LEU A 55 2.50 4.86 -3.75
N ASN A 56 3.06 5.40 -2.68
CA ASN A 56 2.92 6.80 -2.30
C ASN A 56 3.48 7.76 -3.36
N GLU A 57 4.62 7.44 -3.96
CA GLU A 57 5.19 8.21 -5.06
C GLU A 57 4.26 8.21 -6.28
N MET A 58 3.74 7.05 -6.66
CA MET A 58 2.75 6.95 -7.73
C MET A 58 1.47 7.73 -7.41
N PHE A 59 0.98 7.71 -6.17
CA PHE A 59 -0.15 8.54 -5.78
C PHE A 59 0.14 10.02 -5.88
N ASN A 60 1.35 10.49 -5.54
CA ASN A 60 1.70 11.90 -5.74
C ASN A 60 1.84 12.29 -7.22
N GLN A 61 2.29 11.35 -8.06
CA GLN A 61 2.53 11.62 -9.48
C GLN A 61 1.27 11.58 -10.33
N TYR A 62 0.40 10.61 -10.06
CA TYR A 62 -0.78 10.31 -10.88
C TYR A 62 -2.09 10.59 -10.17
N GLY A 63 -2.05 10.90 -8.88
CA GLY A 63 -3.23 11.05 -8.05
C GLY A 63 -3.24 12.34 -7.25
N GLY A 64 -4.43 12.77 -6.88
CA GLY A 64 -4.64 13.88 -5.94
C GLY A 64 -5.32 13.40 -4.66
N ASP A 65 -6.30 14.16 -4.22
CA ASP A 65 -7.04 13.94 -2.97
C ASP A 65 -7.81 12.61 -2.95
N GLU A 66 -8.09 12.03 -4.11
CA GLU A 66 -8.78 10.74 -4.26
C GLU A 66 -8.04 9.57 -3.60
N TYR A 67 -6.73 9.70 -3.36
CA TYR A 67 -5.91 8.68 -2.72
C TYR A 67 -5.57 8.99 -1.26
N ILE A 68 -6.12 10.06 -0.66
CA ILE A 68 -5.81 10.43 0.74
C ILE A 68 -6.04 9.27 1.71
N VAL A 69 -7.17 8.56 1.56
CA VAL A 69 -7.51 7.43 2.43
C VAL A 69 -6.52 6.28 2.24
N ALA A 70 -6.23 5.91 0.99
CA ALA A 70 -5.25 4.89 0.65
C ALA A 70 -3.85 5.21 1.22
N ARG A 71 -3.41 6.46 1.09
CA ARG A 71 -2.13 6.95 1.64
C ARG A 71 -2.10 6.89 3.16
N ALA A 72 -3.18 7.27 3.84
CA ALA A 72 -3.26 7.21 5.29
C ALA A 72 -3.08 5.77 5.81
N TYR A 73 -3.77 4.80 5.19
CA TYR A 73 -3.61 3.39 5.55
C TYR A 73 -2.21 2.86 5.26
N LEU A 74 -1.62 3.20 4.12
CA LEU A 74 -0.27 2.77 3.78
C LEU A 74 0.79 3.38 4.72
N ASN A 75 0.65 4.66 5.08
CA ASN A 75 1.57 5.32 6.00
C ASN A 75 1.45 4.77 7.43
N GLN A 76 0.25 4.41 7.88
CA GLN A 76 0.07 3.72 9.15
C GLN A 76 0.78 2.36 9.12
N LEU A 77 0.55 1.57 8.07
CA LEU A 77 1.18 0.27 7.88
C LEU A 77 2.71 0.38 7.80
N ARG A 78 3.23 1.44 7.18
CA ARG A 78 4.66 1.76 7.11
C ARG A 78 5.25 2.03 8.50
N SER A 79 4.56 2.83 9.32
CA SER A 79 4.98 3.09 10.71
C SER A 79 5.02 1.80 11.52
N ASP A 80 3.99 0.95 11.39
CA ASP A 80 3.91 -0.34 12.08
C ASP A 80 5.09 -1.28 11.73
N PHE A 81 5.68 -1.16 10.53
CA PHE A 81 6.86 -1.93 10.12
C PHE A 81 8.20 -1.29 10.51
N ILE A 82 8.24 0.02 10.74
CA ILE A 82 9.45 0.75 11.15
C ILE A 82 9.67 0.65 12.66
N GLU A 83 8.60 0.53 13.44
CA GLU A 83 8.68 0.38 14.90
C GLU A 83 9.15 -1.02 15.36
N ASP A 84 9.29 -1.99 14.44
CA ASP A 84 9.71 -3.39 14.70
C ASP A 84 11.23 -3.63 14.50
N ASP A 85 11.98 -2.64 13.96
CA ASP A 85 13.45 -2.69 13.72
C ASP A 85 14.24 -1.97 14.83
#